data_AF-A0A1I7IX71-F1
#
_entry.id   AF-A0A1I7IX71-F1
#
_cell.length_a   1.000
_cell.length_b   1.000
_cell.length_c   1.000
_cell.angle_alpha   90.00
_cell.angle_beta   90.00
_cell.angle_gamma   90.00
#
_symmetry.space_group_name_H-M   'P 1'
#
loop_
_entity.id
_entity.type
_entity.pdbx_description
1 polymer ?
#
loop_
_entity_poly.entity_id
_entity_poly.type
_entity_poly.pdbx_seq_one_letter_code
_entity_poly.pdbx_strand_id
1 'polypeptide(L)' 'MAFNICDFMEEKEYQEFCDNLKTNERKVIYSDDIIDIEIKKVGRKILTFVNTYGDKEINEVLNSVCSLV' A
#
# COMPACT_ATOMS: atom_id res chain seq x y z
N MET A 1 -5.52 -15.19 1.34
CA MET A 1 -6.45 -14.12 1.76
C MET A 1 -6.20 -12.95 0.82
N ALA A 2 -7.20 -12.43 0.13
CA ALA A 2 -7.02 -11.30 -0.78
C ALA A 2 -6.90 -10.02 0.05
N PHE A 3 -5.92 -9.18 -0.24
CA PHE A 3 -5.78 -7.87 0.39
C PHE A 3 -6.89 -6.95 -0.15
N ASN A 4 -7.70 -6.37 0.75
CA ASN A 4 -8.75 -5.42 0.39
C ASN A 4 -8.49 -4.09 1.09
N ILE A 5 -8.34 -3.02 0.31
CA ILE A 5 -8.08 -1.68 0.85
C ILE A 5 -9.25 -1.15 1.70
N CYS A 6 -10.47 -1.63 1.42
CA CYS A 6 -11.67 -1.25 2.17
C CYS A 6 -11.70 -1.79 3.61
N ASP A 7 -10.78 -2.70 3.97
CA ASP A 7 -10.61 -3.14 5.36
C ASP A 7 -9.88 -2.09 6.21
N PHE A 8 -9.17 -1.14 5.57
CA PHE A 8 -8.33 -0.13 6.22
C PHE A 8 -8.86 1.29 6.06
N MET A 9 -9.64 1.56 5.02
CA MET A 9 -10.19 2.89 4.77
C MET A 9 -11.49 2.84 3.96
N GLU A 10 -12.27 3.92 3.98
CA GLU A 10 -13.48 4.00 3.16
C GLU A 10 -13.15 4.12 1.67
N GLU A 11 -13.96 3.47 0.83
CA GLU A 11 -13.79 3.50 -0.63
C GLU A 11 -13.80 4.93 -1.21
N LYS A 12 -14.67 5.79 -0.66
CA LYS A 12 -14.77 7.19 -1.10
C LYS A 12 -13.47 7.97 -0.81
N GLU A 13 -12.91 7.80 0.39
CA GLU A 13 -11.66 8.45 0.78
C GLU A 13 -10.49 7.94 -0.07
N TYR A 14 -10.46 6.62 -0.35
CA TYR A 14 -9.49 6.04 -1.27
C TYR A 14 -9.57 6.66 -2.67
N GLN A 15 -10.79 6.81 -3.19
CA GLN A 15 -11.01 7.42 -4.51
C GLN A 15 -10.59 8.90 -4.52
N GLU A 16 -10.87 9.66 -3.46
CA GLU A 16 -10.42 11.05 -3.34
C GLU A 16 -8.89 11.15 -3.36
N PHE A 17 -8.17 10.25 -2.68
CA PHE A 17 -6.71 10.22 -2.79
C PHE A 17 -6.23 9.86 -4.18
N CYS A 18 -6.87 8.90 -4.83
CA CYS A 18 -6.54 8.48 -6.19
C CYS A 18 -6.69 9.62 -7.21
N ASP A 19 -7.79 10.37 -7.12
CA ASP A 19 -8.12 11.45 -8.04
C ASP A 19 -7.17 12.65 -7.88
N ASN A 20 -6.76 12.94 -6.64
CA ASN A 20 -5.86 14.05 -6.34
C ASN A 20 -4.38 13.72 -6.56
N LEU A 21 -4.03 12.44 -6.75
CA LEU A 21 -2.63 12.02 -6.94
C LEU A 21 -2.10 12.49 -8.30
N LYS A 22 -0.98 13.21 -8.30
CA LYS A 22 -0.30 13.63 -9.52
C LYS A 22 0.55 12.50 -10.09
N THR A 23 0.86 12.58 -11.38
CA THR A 23 1.73 11.59 -12.03
C THR A 23 3.08 11.51 -11.34
N ASN A 24 3.53 10.29 -11.03
CA ASN A 24 4.74 9.95 -10.27
C ASN A 24 4.74 10.39 -8.80
N GLU A 25 3.63 10.92 -8.30
CA GLU A 25 3.45 11.19 -6.87
C GLU A 25 3.15 9.91 -6.11
N ARG A 26 3.61 9.88 -4.86
CA ARG A 26 3.35 8.85 -3.87
C ARG A 26 2.70 9.45 -2.65
N LYS A 27 1.76 8.73 -2.03
CA LYS A 27 1.04 9.18 -0.85
C LYS A 27 0.73 7.99 0.05
N VAL A 28 1.16 8.07 1.30
CA VAL A 28 0.71 7.17 2.36
C VAL A 28 -0.76 7.49 2.63
N ILE A 29 -1.62 6.48 2.50
CA ILE A 29 -3.08 6.59 2.66
C ILE A 29 -3.57 5.91 3.94
N TYR A 30 -2.74 5.05 4.52
CA TYR A 30 -3.00 4.43 5.81
C TYR A 30 -1.66 4.07 6.47
N SER A 31 -1.55 4.29 7.76
CA SER A 31 -0.39 3.87 8.55
C SER A 31 -0.84 3.65 9.99
N ASP A 32 -0.57 2.46 10.52
CA ASP A 32 -0.67 2.13 11.93
C ASP A 32 0.62 1.42 12.40
N ASP A 33 0.59 0.86 13.62
CA ASP A 33 1.76 0.18 14.21
C ASP A 33 2.18 -1.10 13.47
N ILE A 34 1.32 -1.64 12.59
CA ILE A 34 1.40 -2.98 12.00
C ILE A 34 1.45 -2.91 10.46
N ILE A 35 0.87 -1.90 9.83
CA ILE A 35 0.75 -1.80 8.39
C ILE A 35 0.90 -0.36 7.90
N ASP A 36 1.66 -0.21 6.81
CA ASP A 36 1.82 1.04 6.09
C ASP A 36 1.41 0.82 4.64
N ILE A 37 0.42 1.58 4.16
CA ILE A 37 -0.13 1.48 2.82
C ILE A 37 0.10 2.79 2.07
N GLU A 38 0.83 2.70 0.97
CA GLU A 38 1.11 3.80 0.04
C GLU A 38 0.41 3.58 -1.29
N ILE A 39 -0.12 4.64 -1.90
CA ILE A 39 -0.47 4.65 -3.32
C ILE A 39 0.51 5.50 -4.12
N LYS A 40 0.80 5.05 -5.35
CA LYS A 40 1.63 5.78 -6.30
C LYS A 40 0.98 5.81 -7.67
N LYS A 41 0.96 6.98 -8.31
CA LYS A 41 0.51 7.11 -9.68
C LYS A 41 1.67 6.90 -10.65
N VAL A 42 1.60 5.88 -11.49
CA VAL A 42 2.59 5.63 -12.54
C VAL A 42 1.88 5.75 -13.90
N GLY A 43 2.09 6.89 -14.56
CA GLY A 43 1.34 7.24 -15.77
C GLY A 43 -0.15 7.39 -15.48
N ARG A 44 -0.97 6.52 -16.08
CA ARG A 44 -2.43 6.49 -15.88
C ARG A 44 -2.89 5.47 -14.84
N LYS A 45 -1.97 4.70 -14.27
CA LYS A 45 -2.29 3.64 -13.30
C LYS A 45 -1.98 4.12 -11.89
N ILE A 46 -2.78 3.66 -10.93
CA ILE A 46 -2.51 3.80 -9.50
C ILE A 46 -2.15 2.42 -8.99
N LEU A 47 -1.04 2.36 -8.26
CA LEU A 47 -0.51 1.16 -7.65
C LEU A 47 -0.56 1.32 -6.14
N THR A 48 -1.00 0.28 -5.45
CA THR A 48 -1.04 0.22 -3.98
C THR A 48 0.12 -0.64 -3.50
N PHE A 49 0.87 -0.13 -2.54
CA PHE A 49 2.02 -0.75 -1.91
C PHE A 49 1.75 -0.93 -0.43
N VAL A 50 2.13 -2.10 0.09
CA VAL A 50 2.17 -2.37 1.53
C VAL A 50 3.64 -2.38 1.92
N ASN A 51 4.09 -1.40 2.68
CA ASN A 51 5.50 -1.21 3.03
C ASN A 51 5.90 -2.03 4.27
N THR A 52 5.00 -2.07 5.26
CA THR A 52 5.16 -2.81 6.51
C THR A 52 3.97 -3.75 6.68
N TYR A 53 4.18 -4.94 7.23
CA TYR A 53 3.10 -5.86 7.58
C TYR A 53 3.45 -6.66 8.85
N GLY A 54 2.72 -6.43 9.94
CA GLY A 54 3.16 -6.85 11.27
C GLY A 54 4.23 -5.90 11.82
N ASP A 55 5.06 -6.43 12.70
CA ASP A 55 6.22 -5.71 13.27
C ASP A 55 7.45 -5.74 12.33
N LYS A 56 7.26 -6.13 11.06
CA LYS A 56 8.35 -6.46 10.12
C LYS A 56 8.18 -5.75 8.80
N GLU A 57 9.31 -5.40 8.19
CA GLU A 57 9.34 -4.89 6.82
C GLU A 57 8.87 -5.96 5.84
N ILE A 58 8.09 -5.57 4.81
CA ILE A 58 7.56 -6.53 3.84
C ILE A 58 8.66 -7.32 3.13
N ASN A 59 9.83 -6.71 2.92
CA ASN A 59 10.98 -7.38 2.32
C ASN A 59 11.48 -8.55 3.18
N GLU A 60 11.49 -8.40 4.51
CA GLU A 60 11.85 -9.48 5.42
C GLU A 60 10.82 -10.61 5.39
N VAL A 61 9.53 -10.26 5.38
CA VAL A 61 8.43 -11.21 5.28
C VAL A 61 8.53 -11.99 3.96
N LEU A 62 8.72 -11.30 2.83
CA LEU A 62 8.86 -11.91 1.51
C LEU A 62 10.08 -12.83 1.43
N ASN A 63 11.24 -12.42 1.97
CA ASN A 63 12.42 -13.28 1.99
C ASN A 63 12.21 -14.54 2.83
N SER A 64 11.47 -14.44 3.94
CA SER A 64 11.16 -15.59 4.80
C SER A 64 10.15 -16.58 4.16
N VAL A 65 9.18 -16.07 3.40
CA VAL A 65 8.12 -16.89 2.78
C VAL A 65 8.58 -17.47 1.44
N CYS A 66 9.27 -16.68 0.63
CA CYS A 66 9.67 -17.08 -0.71
C CYS A 66 11.02 -17.80 -0.77
N SER A 67 11.76 -17.91 0.36
CA SER A 67 13.13 -18.46 0.38
C SER A 67 13.96 -17.89 -0.78
N LEU A 68 13.94 -16.56 -0.95
CA LEU A 68 14.78 -15.87 -1.93
C LEU A 68 16.22 -15.88 -1.41
N VAL A 69 16.85 -17.05 -1.49
CA VAL A 69 18.29 -17.25 -1.33
C VAL A 69 18.91 -17.31 -2.72
#